data_AF-A0A2G9FVY4-F1
#
_entry.id   AF-A0A2G9FVY4-F1
#
_cell.length_a   1.000
_cell.length_b   1.000
_cell.length_c   1.000
_cell.angle_alpha   90.00
_cell.angle_beta   90.00
_cell.angle_gamma   90.00
#
_symmetry.space_group_name_H-M   'P 1'
#
loop_
_entity.id
_entity.type
_entity.pdbx_description
1 polymer ?
#
loop_
_entity_poly.entity_id
_entity_poly.type
_entity_poly.pdbx_seq_one_letter_code
_entity_poly.pdbx_strand_id
1 'polypeptide(L)'
;MQRRLGPNVVGYYGLLQAFADALKLILKEYVSPTQANLVLFFLGPVITLIFSLLGYAVVPYAVSSLATYGILLAGSTAQLISYELILSSAILLVVLLTGSLNLTVTIEAQRAV
;
A
#
# COMPACT_ATOMS: atom_id res chain seq x y z
N MET A 1 -5.58 13.87 19.72
CA MET A 1 -5.41 14.38 18.34
C MET A 1 -4.94 15.84 18.40
N GLN A 2 -4.08 16.28 17.46
CA GLN A 2 -3.08 17.37 17.58
C GLN A 2 -3.58 18.82 17.77
N ARG A 3 -4.83 19.08 18.19
CA ARG A 3 -5.43 20.42 18.37
C ARG A 3 -5.07 21.45 17.28
N ARG A 4 -5.04 21.01 16.02
CA ARG A 4 -4.90 21.86 14.83
C ARG A 4 -6.09 21.64 13.91
N LEU A 5 -6.48 22.69 13.20
CA LEU A 5 -7.46 22.56 12.12
C LEU A 5 -6.81 21.80 10.96
N GLY A 6 -7.54 20.85 10.39
CA GLY A 6 -7.16 20.19 9.16
C GLY A 6 -7.22 21.15 7.95
N PRO A 7 -6.97 20.65 6.73
CA PRO A 7 -7.07 21.46 5.52
C PRO A 7 -8.46 22.12 5.44
N ASN A 8 -8.51 23.46 5.41
CA ASN A 8 -9.77 24.23 5.38
C ASN A 8 -9.76 25.36 4.32
N VAL A 9 -8.71 25.42 3.49
CA VAL A 9 -8.48 26.54 2.56
C VAL A 9 -8.86 26.18 1.12
N VAL A 10 -8.62 24.94 0.70
CA VAL A 10 -8.87 24.51 -0.68
C VAL A 10 -10.31 24.00 -0.82
N GLY A 11 -11.19 24.86 -1.33
CA GLY A 11 -12.62 24.58 -1.47
C GLY A 11 -13.41 24.76 -0.17
N TYR A 12 -14.69 24.41 -0.18
CA TYR A 12 -15.55 24.47 1.01
C TYR A 12 -15.11 23.42 2.03
N TYR A 13 -14.66 23.85 3.21
CA TYR A 13 -14.09 23.00 4.27
C TYR A 13 -12.94 22.05 3.86
N GLY A 14 -12.16 22.41 2.82
CA GLY A 14 -11.03 21.58 2.39
C GLY A 14 -11.41 20.34 1.56
N LEU A 15 -12.68 20.18 1.15
CA LEU A 15 -13.13 19.02 0.38
C LEU A 15 -12.38 18.84 -0.95
N LEU A 16 -11.90 19.94 -1.54
CA LEU A 16 -11.18 19.91 -2.81
C LEU A 16 -9.68 19.67 -2.63
N GLN A 17 -9.19 19.49 -1.41
CA GLN A 17 -7.77 19.30 -1.12
C GLN A 17 -7.19 18.06 -1.83
N ALA A 18 -7.88 16.92 -1.79
CA ALA A 18 -7.42 15.69 -2.43
C ALA A 18 -7.28 15.85 -3.96
N PHE A 19 -8.21 16.57 -4.59
CA PHE A 19 -8.13 16.88 -6.01
C PHE A 19 -7.00 17.85 -6.34
N ALA A 20 -6.78 18.87 -5.51
CA ALA A 20 -5.70 19.82 -5.70
C ALA A 20 -4.31 19.17 -5.55
N ASP A 21 -4.16 18.26 -4.58
CA ASP A 21 -2.90 17.52 -4.40
C ASP A 21 -2.65 16.54 -5.56
N ALA A 22 -3.69 15.85 -6.04
CA ALA A 22 -3.58 15.01 -7.23
C ALA A 22 -3.20 15.81 -8.48
N LEU A 23 -3.87 16.94 -8.73
CA LEU A 23 -3.57 17.83 -9.85
C LEU A 23 -2.14 18.35 -9.76
N LYS A 24 -1.70 18.75 -8.56
CA LYS A 24 -0.33 19.20 -8.31
C LYS A 24 0.70 18.12 -8.64
N LEU A 25 0.42 16.86 -8.34
CA LEU A 25 1.31 15.74 -8.65
C LEU A 25 1.35 15.43 -10.15
N ILE A 26 0.23 15.55 -10.87
CA ILE A 26 0.17 15.34 -12.32
C ILE A 26 0.94 16.43 -13.07
N LEU A 27 0.87 17.67 -12.59
CA LEU A 27 1.59 18.81 -13.17
C LEU A 27 3.08 18.85 -12.79
N LYS A 28 3.51 18.03 -11.83
CA LYS A 28 4.90 18.01 -11.39
C LYS A 28 5.78 17.37 -12.45
N GLU A 29 6.93 17.98 -12.70
CA GLU A 29 7.94 17.42 -13.60
C GLU A 29 8.37 16.02 -13.14
N TYR A 30 8.39 15.11 -14.10
CA TYR A 30 8.83 13.74 -13.89
C TYR A 30 10.36 13.69 -13.87
N VAL A 31 10.94 13.28 -12.74
CA VAL A 31 12.40 13.09 -12.59
C VAL A 31 12.67 11.61 -12.31
N SER A 32 13.23 10.91 -13.29
CA SER A 32 13.68 9.52 -13.13
C SER A 32 15.11 9.45 -12.60
N PRO A 33 15.47 8.45 -11.75
CA PRO A 33 16.84 8.22 -11.35
C PRO A 33 17.70 7.73 -12.53
N THR A 34 18.89 8.31 -12.73
CA THR A 34 19.80 8.00 -13.86
C THR A 34 20.29 6.54 -13.89
N GLN A 35 20.26 5.84 -12.75
CA GLN A 35 20.72 4.45 -12.60
C GLN A 35 19.56 3.45 -12.44
N ALA A 36 18.30 3.88 -12.56
CA ALA A 36 17.14 2.99 -12.35
C ALA A 36 16.67 2.31 -13.63
N ASN A 37 16.17 1.07 -13.49
CA ASN A 37 15.44 0.40 -14.57
C ASN A 37 14.06 1.06 -14.73
N LEU A 38 13.86 1.79 -15.84
CA LEU A 38 12.63 2.54 -16.12
C LEU A 38 11.38 1.65 -16.17
N VAL A 39 11.50 0.41 -16.65
CA VAL A 39 10.36 -0.51 -16.77
C VAL A 39 9.85 -0.92 -15.39
N LEU A 40 10.75 -1.29 -14.48
CA LEU A 40 10.38 -1.69 -13.11
C LEU A 40 9.90 -0.49 -12.28
N PHE A 41 10.50 0.68 -12.49
CA PHE A 41 10.13 1.92 -11.80
C PHE A 41 8.69 2.35 -12.08
N PHE A 42 8.20 2.20 -13.31
CA PHE A 42 6.80 2.49 -13.65
C PHE A 42 5.84 1.32 -13.37
N LEU A 43 6.24 0.08 -13.64
CA LEU A 43 5.37 -1.08 -13.43
C LEU A 43 5.09 -1.35 -11.96
N GLY A 44 6.05 -1.11 -11.06
CA GLY A 44 5.87 -1.34 -9.63
C GLY A 44 4.62 -0.64 -9.07
N PRO A 45 4.53 0.71 -9.13
CA PRO A 45 3.36 1.45 -8.67
C PRO A 45 2.06 1.02 -9.37
N VAL A 46 2.10 0.76 -10.69
CA VAL A 46 0.91 0.34 -11.47
C VAL A 46 0.38 -1.01 -10.98
N ILE A 47 1.25 -1.99 -10.77
CA ILE A 47 0.86 -3.32 -10.30
C ILE A 47 0.23 -3.22 -8.89
N THR A 48 0.84 -2.45 -7.98
CA THR A 48 0.29 -2.27 -6.63
C THR A 48 -1.10 -1.62 -6.64
N LEU A 49 -1.33 -0.65 -7.52
CA LEU A 49 -2.63 0.00 -7.68
C LEU A 49 -3.69 -0.97 -8.23
N ILE A 50 -3.34 -1.78 -9.23
CA ILE A 50 -4.25 -2.79 -9.81
C ILE A 50 -4.69 -3.79 -8.74
N PHE A 51 -3.76 -4.34 -7.96
CA PHE A 51 -4.10 -5.30 -6.90
C PHE A 51 -4.97 -4.68 -5.80
N SER A 52 -4.71 -3.42 -5.43
CA SER A 52 -5.53 -2.70 -4.45
C SER A 52 -6.97 -2.50 -4.93
N LEU A 53 -7.15 -2.15 -6.21
CA LEU A 53 -8.48 -1.96 -6.81
C LEU A 53 -9.24 -3.28 -7.02
N LEU A 54 -8.54 -4.36 -7.39
CA LEU A 54 -9.14 -5.69 -7.51
C LEU A 54 -9.67 -6.21 -6.16
N GLY A 55 -9.01 -5.87 -5.05
CA GLY A 55 -9.49 -6.20 -3.70
C GLY A 55 -10.85 -5.56 -3.38
N TYR A 56 -11.13 -4.38 -3.92
CA TYR A 56 -12.43 -3.69 -3.76
C TYR A 56 -13.57 -4.40 -4.51
N ALA A 57 -13.29 -5.23 -5.53
CA ALA A 57 -14.31 -5.97 -6.26
C ALA A 57 -14.97 -7.08 -5.42
N VAL A 58 -14.29 -7.53 -4.35
CA VAL A 58 -14.77 -8.59 -3.47
C VAL A 58 -15.62 -8.03 -2.32
N VAL A 59 -15.74 -6.70 -2.18
CA VAL A 59 -16.52 -6.06 -1.12
C VAL A 59 -18.00 -5.98 -1.52
N PRO A 60 -18.92 -6.72 -0.87
CA PRO A 60 -20.35 -6.59 -1.14
C PRO A 60 -20.89 -5.30 -0.51
N TYR A 61 -21.49 -4.44 -1.35
CA TYR A 61 -22.04 -3.13 -0.95
C TYR A 61 -23.50 -3.16 -0.50
N ALA A 62 -24.20 -4.29 -0.67
CA ALA A 62 -25.59 -4.47 -0.27
C ALA A 62 -25.71 -5.69 0.65
N VAL A 63 -25.96 -5.44 1.92
CA VAL A 63 -26.18 -6.48 2.93
C VAL A 63 -27.54 -6.30 3.57
N SER A 64 -28.47 -7.17 3.21
CA SER A 64 -29.85 -7.17 3.71
C SER A 64 -30.07 -8.11 4.90
N SER A 65 -29.06 -8.91 5.29
CA SER A 65 -29.20 -9.91 6.36
C SER A 65 -28.01 -9.94 7.34
N LEU A 66 -28.31 -10.28 8.60
CA LEU A 66 -27.32 -10.44 9.68
C LEU A 66 -26.27 -11.54 9.34
N ALA A 67 -26.67 -12.54 8.56
CA ALA A 67 -25.77 -13.57 8.05
C ALA A 67 -24.76 -13.03 7.01
N THR A 68 -25.18 -12.07 6.17
CA THR A 68 -24.30 -11.45 5.18
C THR A 68 -23.25 -10.53 5.84
N TYR A 69 -23.59 -9.87 6.96
CA TYR A 69 -22.62 -9.15 7.79
C TYR A 69 -21.57 -10.08 8.42
N GLY A 70 -21.97 -11.27 8.87
CA GLY A 70 -21.05 -12.29 9.38
C GLY A 70 -20.07 -12.79 8.31
N ILE A 71 -20.56 -13.04 7.09
CA ILE A 71 -19.72 -13.43 5.94
C ILE A 71 -18.76 -12.30 5.55
N LEU A 72 -19.20 -11.05 5.61
CA LEU A 72 -18.37 -9.87 5.35
C LEU A 72 -17.20 -9.72 6.33
N LEU A 73 -17.49 -9.81 7.63
CA LEU A 73 -16.46 -9.76 8.68
C LEU A 73 -15.50 -10.95 8.57
N ALA A 74 -16.01 -12.12 8.20
CA ALA A 74 -15.18 -13.28 7.90
C ALA A 74 -14.29 -13.05 6.67
N GLY A 75 -14.77 -12.35 5.64
CA GLY A 75 -13.99 -11.97 4.46
C GLY A 75 -12.82 -11.03 4.76
N SER A 76 -13.05 -9.98 5.56
CA SER A 76 -11.96 -9.09 6.01
C SER A 76 -10.94 -9.80 6.90
N THR A 77 -11.40 -10.76 7.70
CA THR A 77 -10.53 -11.58 8.57
C THR A 77 -9.71 -12.56 7.73
N ALA A 78 -10.30 -13.18 6.71
CA ALA A 78 -9.59 -14.03 5.76
C ALA A 78 -8.51 -13.24 5.00
N GLN A 79 -8.79 -11.98 4.63
CA GLN A 79 -7.81 -11.14 3.96
C GLN A 79 -6.62 -10.76 4.86
N LEU A 80 -6.86 -10.43 6.13
CA LEU A 80 -5.78 -10.21 7.11
C LEU A 80 -4.89 -11.44 7.30
N ILE A 81 -5.50 -12.61 7.49
CA ILE A 81 -4.77 -13.87 7.65
C ILE A 81 -3.96 -14.21 6.39
N SER A 82 -4.52 -13.94 5.22
CA SER A 82 -3.82 -14.17 3.94
C SER A 82 -2.57 -13.29 3.80
N TYR A 83 -2.65 -12.02 4.23
CA TYR A 83 -1.50 -11.11 4.17
C TYR A 83 -0.42 -11.45 5.20
N GLU A 84 -0.79 -11.86 6.42
CA GLU A 84 0.15 -12.29 7.45
C GLU A 84 1.00 -13.49 7.03
N LEU A 85 0.39 -14.47 6.34
CA LEU A 85 1.08 -15.65 5.86
C LEU A 85 2.15 -15.30 4.82
N ILE A 86 1.82 -14.40 3.89
CA ILE A 86 2.70 -13.94 2.83
C ILE A 86 3.86 -13.13 3.42
N LEU A 87 3.58 -12.20 4.34
CA LEU A 87 4.60 -11.39 5.01
C LEU A 87 5.58 -12.26 5.82
N SER A 88 5.06 -13.24 6.57
CA SER A 88 5.89 -14.21 7.30
C SER A 88 6.78 -15.03 6.37
N SER A 89 6.27 -15.50 5.23
CA SER A 89 7.06 -16.28 4.27
C SER A 89 8.17 -15.44 3.60
N ALA A 90 7.89 -14.16 3.30
CA ALA A 90 8.87 -13.25 2.71
C ALA A 90 10.00 -12.91 3.69
N ILE A 91 9.67 -12.65 4.96
CA ILE A 91 10.66 -12.43 6.02
C ILE A 91 11.52 -13.69 6.20
N LEU A 92 10.91 -14.87 6.22
CA LEU A 92 11.62 -16.14 6.39
C LEU A 92 12.64 -16.37 5.27
N LEU A 93 12.28 -16.05 4.02
CA LEU A 93 13.20 -16.15 2.88
C LEU A 93 14.41 -15.22 3.04
N VAL A 94 14.19 -13.96 3.43
CA VAL A 94 15.27 -13.00 3.69
C VAL A 94 16.19 -13.47 4.82
N VAL A 95 15.62 -14.05 5.88
CA VAL A 95 16.37 -14.60 7.01
C VAL A 95 17.17 -15.84 6.60
N LEU A 96 16.66 -16.70 5.73
CA LEU A 96 17.41 -17.84 5.19
C LEU A 96 18.61 -17.40 4.36
N LEU A 97 18.48 -16.31 3.59
CA LEU A 97 19.58 -15.78 2.77
C LEU A 97 20.63 -15.04 3.60
N THR A 98 20.22 -14.37 4.67
CA THR A 98 21.12 -13.54 5.50
C THR A 98 21.59 -14.24 6.77
N GLY A 99 21.00 -15.38 7.13
CA GLY A 99 21.33 -16.17 8.33
C GLY A 99 21.06 -15.45 9.64
N SER A 100 20.39 -14.30 9.62
CA SER A 100 20.28 -13.39 10.75
C SER A 100 18.91 -12.69 10.76
N LEU A 101 18.36 -12.51 11.96
CA LEU A 101 17.18 -11.66 12.21
C LEU A 101 17.57 -10.20 12.50
N ASN A 102 18.87 -9.90 12.57
CA ASN A 102 19.35 -8.55 12.85
C ASN A 102 19.30 -7.70 11.57
N LEU A 103 18.46 -6.66 11.60
CA LEU A 103 18.25 -5.74 10.48
C LEU A 103 19.54 -5.10 9.98
N THR A 104 20.50 -4.79 10.86
CA THR A 104 21.78 -4.21 10.46
C THR A 104 22.59 -5.20 9.62
N VAL A 105 22.61 -6.47 10.02
CA VAL A 105 23.30 -7.55 9.30
C VAL A 105 22.63 -7.81 7.95
N THR A 106 21.30 -7.74 7.88
CA THR A 106 20.55 -7.88 6.61
C THR A 106 20.88 -6.74 5.63
N ILE A 107 21.03 -5.50 6.11
CA ILE A 107 21.43 -4.35 5.27
C ILE A 107 22.88 -4.47 4.81
N GLU A 108 23.79 -4.89 5.70
CA GLU A 108 25.19 -5.12 5.34
C GLU A 108 25.36 -6.24 4.29
N ALA A 109 24.54 -7.28 4.36
CA ALA A 109 24.51 -8.36 3.37
C ALA A 109 24.12 -7.89 1.95
N GLN A 110 23.40 -6.77 1.83
CA GLN A 110 23.04 -6.18 0.53
C GLN A 110 24.20 -5.40 -0.11
N ARG A 111 25.27 -5.08 0.65
CA ARG A 111 26.43 -4.31 0.15
C ARG A 111 27.41 -5.14 -0.70
N ALA A 112 27.26 -6.46 -0.70
CA ALA A 112 28.12 -7.39 -1.42
C ALA A 112 27.66 -7.65 -2.88
N VAL A 113 26.53 -7.06 -3.30
CA VAL A 113 25.97 -7.11 -4.66
C VAL A 113 25.91 -5.69 -5.22
#